data_AF-A0A165JW18-F1
#
_entry.id   AF-A0A165JW18-F1
#
_cell.length_a   1.000
_cell.length_b   1.000
_cell.length_c   1.000
_cell.angle_alpha   90.00
_cell.angle_beta   90.00
_cell.angle_gamma   90.00
#
_symmetry.space_group_name_H-M   'P 1'
#
loop_
_entity.id
_entity.type
_entity.pdbx_description
1 polymer ?
#
loop_
_entity_poly.entity_id
_entity_poly.type
_entity_poly.pdbx_seq_one_letter_code
_entity_poly.pdbx_strand_id
1 'polypeptide(L)'
;MPEIRECIAHFVLLLHMLGFFNWCALRPWPLLEIWVDATKNEMQHSQPHREKARIAAGLPYPLSETSQAHRGPRPTRLWPDGVTGGPFGLKRRMRLRDVVYSARALYLDFGHRWLSFQFLTHSSVHMYTLADWELLKNIPQEGRSYKFALVLVFSQAVIAFQTLDMMFQPTWHKSCPSPQPNVCPWTEETPYPENVSFLQTVADFLRKRWARGTRAWPNQLAIQYVRTLGDIFPGIGVYSVSEIFTMAGLPHDLTVAELFNCPSRLARFCEAYYSFTWRAWAEGWKSFIRRAMHGYLLAPTTQHRLLCASGYFITWAKERIRVSMRMEQLYEAAKENSWFGLPHEYDVFEPSFLEPAFKREVHLGPLIFGRKWWNDNYGDKFGMPADDPLTLAFLKCPKGIKDKELYLNLEEYYQPGPPLILSSERLGYSDIVETFTYKVKKQIVWSLTAPRHGVSHTIVAGEDRAMRVAKTIISSTEKVSVGPLEYCGMALAFRKRGKGKKYQIGLCKGDPSLTVGKIDYVAVHLRSLARAKEKLSTTATIDGKSRKKGAAALRQKLRKHQSVKERIAVHMAENCRLSRHIKITRVSNGWCSRSERAKG
;
A
#
# COMPACT_ATOMS: atom_id res chain seq x y z
N MET A 1 7.55 3.59 1.68
CA MET A 1 6.53 4.44 1.04
C MET A 1 5.49 3.53 0.42
N PRO A 2 4.19 3.87 0.26
CA PRO A 2 3.26 3.05 -0.52
C PRO A 2 3.86 2.78 -1.88
N GLU A 3 4.01 1.50 -2.17
CA GLU A 3 4.60 1.00 -3.39
C GLU A 3 3.43 0.67 -4.34
N ILE A 4 3.72 0.19 -5.55
CA ILE A 4 2.71 0.07 -6.60
C ILE A 4 1.46 -0.74 -6.15
N ARG A 5 1.66 -1.81 -5.36
CA ARG A 5 0.57 -2.65 -4.86
C ARG A 5 -0.33 -1.90 -3.90
N GLU A 6 0.23 -1.05 -3.04
CA GLU A 6 -0.59 -0.26 -2.15
C GLU A 6 -1.40 0.81 -2.90
N CYS A 7 -0.82 1.42 -3.93
CA CYS A 7 -1.53 2.39 -4.75
C CYS A 7 -2.70 1.74 -5.49
N ILE A 8 -2.51 0.54 -6.05
CA ILE A 8 -3.58 -0.27 -6.66
C ILE A 8 -4.65 -0.63 -5.63
N ALA A 9 -4.25 -1.11 -4.44
CA ALA A 9 -5.19 -1.46 -3.39
C ALA A 9 -6.04 -0.26 -2.94
N HIS A 10 -5.44 0.93 -2.81
CA HIS A 10 -6.19 2.16 -2.52
C HIS A 10 -7.13 2.58 -3.64
N PHE A 11 -6.68 2.46 -4.89
CA PHE A 11 -7.51 2.75 -6.05
C PHE A 11 -8.73 1.84 -6.11
N VAL A 12 -8.54 0.52 -6.03
CA VAL A 12 -9.63 -0.46 -6.05
C VAL A 12 -10.55 -0.31 -4.86
N LEU A 13 -10.00 -0.04 -3.67
CA LEU A 13 -10.80 0.25 -2.48
C LEU A 13 -11.70 1.47 -2.70
N LEU A 14 -11.16 2.55 -3.26
CA LEU A 14 -11.95 3.74 -3.55
C LEU A 14 -13.03 3.47 -4.61
N LEU A 15 -12.71 2.78 -5.71
CA LEU A 15 -13.70 2.42 -6.72
C LEU A 15 -14.86 1.61 -6.13
N HIS A 16 -14.56 0.64 -5.27
CA HIS A 16 -15.60 -0.14 -4.59
C HIS A 16 -16.49 0.74 -3.71
N MET A 17 -15.88 1.65 -2.92
CA MET A 17 -16.65 2.57 -2.08
C MET A 17 -17.48 3.54 -2.92
N LEU A 18 -16.96 4.07 -4.02
CA LEU A 18 -17.70 4.92 -4.95
C LEU A 18 -18.91 4.18 -5.54
N GLY A 19 -18.75 2.90 -5.87
CA GLY A 19 -19.85 2.02 -6.27
C GLY A 19 -20.91 1.87 -5.16
N PHE A 20 -20.50 1.64 -3.91
CA PHE A 20 -21.41 1.57 -2.76
C PHE A 20 -22.24 2.85 -2.59
N PHE A 21 -21.64 4.02 -2.83
CA PHE A 21 -22.30 5.31 -2.73
C PHE A 21 -23.01 5.75 -4.02
N ASN A 22 -23.21 4.86 -4.99
CA ASN A 22 -23.90 5.11 -6.27
C ASN A 22 -23.31 6.27 -7.07
N TRP A 23 -21.98 6.44 -7.06
CA TRP A 23 -21.32 7.54 -7.76
C TRP A 23 -21.65 7.59 -9.25
N CYS A 24 -21.63 6.46 -9.96
CA CYS A 24 -21.90 6.40 -11.40
C CYS A 24 -23.30 6.93 -11.78
N ALA A 25 -24.30 6.71 -10.93
CA ALA A 25 -25.67 7.17 -11.15
C ALA A 25 -25.88 8.66 -10.79
N LEU A 26 -25.00 9.22 -9.95
CA LEU A 26 -25.16 10.55 -9.37
C LEU A 26 -24.05 11.53 -9.80
N ARG A 27 -23.17 11.12 -10.73
CA ARG A 27 -22.06 11.94 -11.21
C ARG A 27 -22.55 13.11 -12.09
N PRO A 28 -21.83 14.25 -12.09
CA PRO A 28 -20.61 14.52 -11.33
C PRO A 28 -20.90 15.08 -9.93
N TRP A 29 -20.15 14.65 -8.91
CA TRP A 29 -20.36 15.09 -7.52
C TRP A 29 -19.72 16.46 -7.25
N PRO A 30 -20.50 17.51 -6.92
CA PRO A 30 -19.94 18.82 -6.61
C PRO A 30 -19.21 18.80 -5.27
N LEU A 31 -17.96 19.27 -5.25
CA LEU A 31 -17.17 19.41 -4.03
C LEU A 31 -17.72 20.58 -3.21
N LEU A 32 -18.13 20.32 -1.98
CA LEU A 32 -18.75 21.32 -1.10
C LEU A 32 -17.74 21.94 -0.15
N GLU A 33 -16.93 21.11 0.50
CA GLU A 33 -16.00 21.54 1.52
C GLU A 33 -14.70 20.72 1.46
N ILE A 34 -13.62 21.33 1.93
CA ILE A 34 -12.32 20.68 2.13
C ILE A 34 -11.95 20.82 3.60
N TRP A 35 -11.57 19.73 4.26
CA TRP A 35 -11.14 19.76 5.66
C TRP A 35 -9.76 19.14 5.84
N VAL A 36 -9.08 19.52 6.93
CA VAL A 36 -7.79 18.94 7.30
C VAL A 36 -7.61 18.93 8.81
N ASP A 37 -6.73 18.07 9.30
CA ASP A 37 -6.20 18.14 10.64
C ASP A 37 -4.99 19.09 10.74
N ALA A 38 -4.91 19.83 11.85
CA ALA A 38 -3.75 20.65 12.15
C ALA A 38 -2.51 19.79 12.42
N THR A 39 -1.35 20.26 11.95
CA THR A 39 -0.03 19.77 12.34
C THR A 39 0.28 20.17 13.78
N LYS A 40 1.28 19.52 14.39
CA LYS A 40 1.74 19.89 15.75
C LYS A 40 2.12 21.37 15.85
N ASN A 41 2.80 21.89 14.83
CA ASN A 41 3.25 23.27 14.81
C ASN A 41 2.05 24.24 14.69
N GLU A 42 1.06 23.92 13.85
CA GLU A 42 -0.17 24.72 13.72
C GLU A 42 -1.00 24.70 15.02
N MET A 43 -1.04 23.58 15.75
CA MET A 43 -1.70 23.51 17.06
C MET A 43 -0.99 24.37 18.12
N GLN A 44 0.34 24.49 18.06
CA GLN A 44 1.13 25.28 19.02
C GLN A 44 1.14 26.78 18.71
N HIS A 45 1.26 27.14 17.44
CA HIS A 45 1.43 28.53 16.99
C HIS A 45 0.13 29.10 16.44
N SER A 46 -1.01 28.68 16.97
CA SER A 46 -2.32 29.01 16.42
C SER A 46 -2.45 30.53 16.24
N GLN A 47 -2.27 30.96 14.99
CA GLN A 47 -2.52 32.33 14.54
C GLN A 47 -3.98 32.70 14.85
N PRO A 48 -4.38 33.97 14.79
CA PRO A 48 -5.79 34.37 14.82
C PRO A 48 -6.53 33.76 13.62
N HIS A 49 -6.89 32.48 13.74
CA HIS A 49 -7.66 31.71 12.79
C HIS A 49 -9.08 31.59 13.33
N ARG A 50 -10.07 31.75 12.46
CA ARG A 50 -11.49 31.57 12.83
C ARG A 50 -11.74 30.22 13.51
N GLU A 51 -11.00 29.20 13.09
CA GLU A 51 -11.06 27.83 13.60
C GLU A 51 -10.10 27.53 14.76
N LYS A 52 -9.54 28.56 15.43
CA LYS A 52 -8.55 28.41 16.51
C LYS A 52 -9.01 27.43 17.60
N ALA A 53 -10.27 27.48 18.00
CA ALA A 53 -10.83 26.56 19.00
C ALA A 53 -10.76 25.09 18.56
N ARG A 54 -11.08 24.80 17.29
CA ARG A 54 -11.02 23.43 16.74
C ARG A 54 -9.58 22.94 16.64
N ILE A 55 -8.69 23.80 16.14
CA ILE A 55 -7.24 23.51 16.03
C ILE A 55 -6.66 23.20 17.41
N ALA A 56 -6.92 24.03 18.42
CA ALA A 56 -6.43 23.83 19.79
C ALA A 56 -6.99 22.54 20.43
N ALA A 57 -8.24 22.16 20.09
CA ALA A 57 -8.85 20.91 20.53
C ALA A 57 -8.35 19.66 19.76
N GLY A 58 -7.46 19.82 18.78
CA GLY A 58 -6.99 18.72 17.93
C GLY A 58 -8.08 18.14 17.03
N LEU A 59 -9.05 18.96 16.64
CA LEU A 59 -10.14 18.61 15.73
C LEU A 59 -9.81 19.07 14.31
N PRO A 60 -10.36 18.38 13.29
CA PRO A 60 -10.22 18.85 11.92
C PRO A 60 -10.97 20.17 11.73
N TYR A 61 -10.46 21.02 10.85
CA TYR A 61 -11.03 22.32 10.54
C TYR A 61 -11.25 22.48 9.02
N PRO A 62 -12.28 23.28 8.62
CA PRO A 62 -12.55 23.53 7.22
C PRO A 62 -11.49 24.48 6.64
N LEU A 63 -11.13 24.25 5.39
CA LEU A 63 -10.29 25.15 4.61
C LEU A 63 -11.14 26.20 3.88
N SER A 64 -10.53 27.34 3.64
CA SER A 64 -11.06 28.44 2.83
C SER A 64 -10.02 28.90 1.82
N GLU A 65 -10.42 29.78 0.91
CA GLU A 65 -9.52 30.44 -0.04
C GLU A 65 -8.44 31.30 0.61
N THR A 66 -8.59 31.66 1.89
CA THR A 66 -7.60 32.41 2.67
C THR A 66 -6.69 31.50 3.49
N SER A 67 -6.95 30.18 3.49
CA SER A 67 -6.16 29.23 4.26
C SER A 67 -4.72 29.17 3.74
N GLN A 68 -3.79 29.18 4.70
CA GLN A 68 -2.35 29.06 4.50
C GLN A 68 -1.84 27.65 4.80
N ALA A 69 -2.75 26.66 4.91
CA ALA A 69 -2.38 25.28 5.17
C ALA A 69 -1.59 24.68 4.00
N HIS A 70 -0.33 24.32 4.26
CA HIS A 70 0.55 23.62 3.33
C HIS A 70 0.89 22.24 3.87
N ARG A 71 1.03 21.25 2.98
CA ARG A 71 1.38 19.87 3.36
C ARG A 71 2.40 19.24 2.43
N GLY A 72 3.05 18.22 2.96
CA GLY A 72 3.99 17.34 2.28
C GLY A 72 5.44 17.78 2.30
N PRO A 73 6.37 16.89 1.90
CA PRO A 73 7.81 17.18 1.88
C PRO A 73 8.17 18.32 0.92
N ARG A 74 7.36 18.52 -0.13
CA ARG A 74 7.38 19.71 -0.97
C ARG A 74 6.11 20.49 -0.65
N PRO A 75 6.16 21.44 0.32
CA PRO A 75 4.97 22.08 0.85
C PRO A 75 4.08 22.62 -0.26
N THR A 76 2.88 22.05 -0.40
CA THR A 76 1.89 22.46 -1.39
C THR A 76 0.63 22.95 -0.68
N ARG A 77 0.06 24.03 -1.21
CA ARG A 77 -1.18 24.60 -0.69
C ARG A 77 -2.32 23.60 -0.82
N LEU A 78 -3.09 23.41 0.25
CA LEU A 78 -4.21 22.47 0.25
C LEU A 78 -5.46 23.00 -0.45
N TRP A 79 -5.67 24.32 -0.45
CA TRP A 79 -6.76 24.94 -1.21
C TRP A 79 -6.41 24.96 -2.71
N PRO A 80 -7.33 24.57 -3.62
CA PRO A 80 -7.05 24.54 -5.05
C PRO A 80 -6.84 25.94 -5.63
N ASP A 81 -5.71 26.14 -6.32
CA ASP A 81 -5.37 27.42 -6.92
C ASP A 81 -6.38 27.85 -8.01
N GLY A 82 -6.74 29.13 -8.00
CA GLY A 82 -7.71 29.72 -8.95
C GLY A 82 -9.18 29.42 -8.64
N VAL A 83 -9.48 28.77 -7.50
CA VAL A 83 -10.85 28.62 -6.99
C VAL A 83 -11.13 29.71 -5.95
N THR A 84 -12.02 30.65 -6.29
CA THR A 84 -12.43 31.78 -5.45
C THR A 84 -13.93 31.72 -5.10
N GLY A 85 -14.33 32.42 -4.05
CA GLY A 85 -15.71 32.44 -3.52
C GLY A 85 -15.98 31.33 -2.50
N GLY A 86 -14.94 30.83 -1.84
CA GLY A 86 -15.05 29.82 -0.77
C GLY A 86 -15.84 28.56 -1.18
N PRO A 87 -16.73 28.04 -0.30
CA PRO A 87 -17.55 26.85 -0.60
C PRO A 87 -18.42 26.96 -1.86
N PHE A 88 -18.91 28.16 -2.17
CA PHE A 88 -19.69 28.40 -3.39
C PHE A 88 -18.81 28.24 -4.65
N GLY A 89 -17.57 28.74 -4.58
CA GLY A 89 -16.54 28.55 -5.60
C GLY A 89 -16.23 27.09 -5.87
N LEU A 90 -16.03 26.30 -4.80
CA LEU A 90 -15.82 24.85 -4.90
C LEU A 90 -17.00 24.18 -5.59
N LYS A 91 -18.23 24.38 -5.08
CA LYS A 91 -19.45 23.74 -5.62
C LYS A 91 -19.66 24.03 -7.11
N ARG A 92 -19.34 25.26 -7.55
CA ARG A 92 -19.53 25.68 -8.94
C ARG A 92 -18.46 25.13 -9.87
N ARG A 93 -17.18 25.13 -9.46
CA ARG A 93 -16.04 24.86 -10.35
C ARG A 93 -15.47 23.44 -10.22
N MET A 94 -15.63 22.79 -9.08
CA MET A 94 -14.95 21.54 -8.74
C MET A 94 -15.98 20.42 -8.61
N ARG A 95 -15.97 19.48 -9.55
CA ARG A 95 -16.90 18.34 -9.55
C ARG A 95 -16.15 17.06 -9.85
N LEU A 96 -16.24 16.07 -8.96
CA LEU A 96 -15.56 14.79 -9.16
C LEU A 96 -16.18 14.08 -10.39
N ARG A 97 -15.37 13.98 -11.44
CA ARG A 97 -15.71 13.39 -12.74
C ARG A 97 -15.09 12.01 -12.91
N ASP A 98 -13.85 11.87 -12.49
CA ASP A 98 -13.07 10.65 -12.70
C ASP A 98 -12.06 10.39 -11.57
N VAL A 99 -11.62 9.14 -11.45
CA VAL A 99 -10.57 8.68 -10.56
C VAL A 99 -9.63 7.81 -11.38
N VAL A 100 -8.35 8.16 -11.40
CA VAL A 100 -7.31 7.37 -12.04
C VAL A 100 -6.14 7.18 -11.08
N TYR A 101 -5.22 6.27 -11.38
CA TYR A 101 -4.08 5.99 -10.52
C TYR A 101 -2.77 5.97 -11.32
N SER A 102 -1.65 6.12 -10.61
CA SER A 102 -0.32 5.72 -11.08
C SER A 102 0.33 4.83 -10.04
N ALA A 103 1.53 4.35 -10.32
CA ALA A 103 2.29 3.52 -9.39
C ALA A 103 2.66 4.21 -8.06
N ARG A 104 2.42 5.53 -7.92
CA ARG A 104 2.75 6.31 -6.71
C ARG A 104 1.65 7.25 -6.22
N ALA A 105 0.58 7.44 -6.98
CA ALA A 105 -0.42 8.44 -6.68
C ALA A 105 -1.82 7.97 -7.06
N LEU A 106 -2.81 8.56 -6.38
CA LEU A 106 -4.18 8.59 -6.82
C LEU A 106 -4.46 9.96 -7.43
N TYR A 107 -5.18 10.00 -8.54
CA TYR A 107 -5.61 11.24 -9.18
C TYR A 107 -7.13 11.34 -9.18
N LEU A 108 -7.65 12.50 -8.77
CA LEU A 108 -9.07 12.81 -8.82
C LEU A 108 -9.30 13.96 -9.81
N ASP A 109 -10.11 13.74 -10.83
CA ASP A 109 -10.51 14.78 -11.79
C ASP A 109 -11.69 15.58 -11.22
N PHE A 110 -11.47 16.87 -10.96
CA PHE A 110 -12.53 17.80 -10.58
C PHE A 110 -13.03 18.68 -11.75
N GLY A 111 -12.60 18.40 -12.97
CA GLY A 111 -12.85 19.17 -14.18
C GLY A 111 -12.01 20.43 -14.28
N HIS A 112 -12.11 21.33 -13.29
CA HIS A 112 -11.31 22.55 -13.27
C HIS A 112 -9.87 22.32 -12.83
N ARG A 113 -9.65 21.32 -11.96
CA ARG A 113 -8.34 20.92 -11.46
C ARG A 113 -8.29 19.41 -11.29
N TRP A 114 -7.08 18.89 -11.30
CA TRP A 114 -6.76 17.52 -10.91
C TRP A 114 -6.10 17.53 -9.54
N LEU A 115 -6.56 16.68 -8.63
CA LEU A 115 -5.84 16.43 -7.37
C LEU A 115 -4.98 15.19 -7.55
N SER A 116 -3.67 15.33 -7.43
CA SER A 116 -2.75 14.23 -7.22
C SER A 116 -2.52 14.03 -5.72
N PHE A 117 -2.72 12.82 -5.21
CA PHE A 117 -2.44 12.46 -3.83
C PHE A 117 -1.42 11.31 -3.79
N GLN A 118 -0.19 11.62 -3.40
CA GLN A 118 0.84 10.60 -3.14
C GLN A 118 0.81 10.22 -1.67
N PHE A 119 0.60 8.94 -1.39
CA PHE A 119 0.41 8.45 -0.02
C PHE A 119 1.68 8.47 0.84
N LEU A 120 2.88 8.60 0.26
CA LEU A 120 4.21 8.63 0.88
C LEU A 120 4.48 7.68 2.05
N THR A 121 4.01 7.84 3.29
CA THR A 121 4.06 6.78 4.33
C THR A 121 2.78 6.74 5.14
N HIS A 122 2.40 5.52 5.58
CA HIS A 122 1.30 5.27 6.52
C HIS A 122 0.02 6.07 6.24
N SER A 123 -0.34 6.22 4.97
CA SER A 123 -1.52 6.96 4.53
C SER A 123 -2.51 6.05 3.82
N SER A 124 -3.77 6.46 3.77
CA SER A 124 -4.86 5.68 3.19
C SER A 124 -5.98 6.56 2.64
N VAL A 125 -6.92 5.94 1.94
CA VAL A 125 -8.16 6.56 1.49
C VAL A 125 -9.35 5.77 2.00
N HIS A 126 -10.36 6.48 2.51
CA HIS A 126 -11.62 5.93 2.98
C HIS A 126 -12.78 6.82 2.55
N MET A 127 -13.98 6.24 2.51
CA MET A 127 -15.22 6.99 2.35
C MET A 127 -16.11 6.84 3.56
N TYR A 128 -16.89 7.88 3.83
CA TYR A 128 -17.82 7.95 4.95
C TYR A 128 -19.18 8.47 4.49
N THR A 129 -20.23 8.04 5.20
CA THR A 129 -21.53 8.70 5.10
C THR A 129 -21.44 10.10 5.72
N LEU A 130 -22.40 10.97 5.41
CA LEU A 130 -22.48 12.27 6.08
C LEU A 130 -22.67 12.13 7.60
N ALA A 131 -23.44 11.15 8.05
CA ALA A 131 -23.65 10.91 9.49
C ALA A 131 -22.35 10.49 10.21
N ASP A 132 -21.57 9.61 9.59
CA ASP A 132 -20.25 9.23 10.13
C ASP A 132 -19.30 10.43 10.16
N TRP A 133 -19.33 11.27 9.12
CA TRP A 133 -18.51 12.46 9.06
C TRP A 133 -18.87 13.46 10.17
N GLU A 134 -20.16 13.68 10.42
CA GLU A 134 -20.63 14.52 11.53
C GLU A 134 -20.10 14.03 12.88
N LEU A 135 -19.99 12.71 13.06
CA LEU A 135 -19.35 12.12 14.23
C LEU A 135 -17.83 12.33 14.22
N LEU A 136 -17.16 11.92 13.14
CA LEU A 136 -15.70 11.89 13.02
C LEU A 136 -15.06 13.27 13.10
N LYS A 137 -15.69 14.30 12.54
CA LYS A 137 -15.18 15.67 12.60
C LYS A 137 -15.17 16.23 14.02
N ASN A 138 -15.87 15.61 14.96
CA ASN A 138 -15.94 16.00 16.36
C ASN A 138 -15.13 15.08 17.29
N ILE A 139 -14.33 14.15 16.73
CA ILE A 139 -13.40 13.31 17.49
C ILE A 139 -11.97 13.86 17.34
N PRO A 140 -11.26 14.19 18.42
CA PRO A 140 -9.87 14.64 18.35
C PRO A 140 -8.94 13.62 17.70
N GLN A 141 -7.82 14.07 17.12
CA GLN A 141 -6.81 13.22 16.46
C GLN A 141 -6.39 12.02 17.34
N GLU A 142 -6.22 12.25 18.65
CA GLU A 142 -5.83 11.20 19.59
C GLU A 142 -6.89 10.10 19.74
N GLY A 143 -8.17 10.46 19.67
CA GLY A 143 -9.31 9.54 19.67
C GLY A 143 -9.38 8.72 18.39
N ARG A 144 -9.06 9.34 17.25
CA ARG A 144 -9.01 8.64 15.96
C ARG A 144 -7.82 7.67 15.86
N SER A 145 -6.67 8.01 16.47
CA SER A 145 -5.37 7.33 16.27
C SER A 145 -4.81 7.45 14.84
N TYR A 146 -5.37 8.35 14.05
CA TYR A 146 -4.90 8.79 12.74
C TYR A 146 -5.29 10.26 12.57
N LYS A 147 -4.79 10.87 11.50
CA LYS A 147 -5.06 12.26 11.15
C LYS A 147 -5.70 12.31 9.78
N PHE A 148 -6.56 13.28 9.56
CA PHE A 148 -7.10 13.63 8.24
C PHE A 148 -6.07 14.46 7.48
N ALA A 149 -5.40 13.82 6.53
CA ALA A 149 -4.47 14.47 5.61
C ALA A 149 -5.20 15.45 4.69
N LEU A 150 -6.37 15.04 4.20
CA LEU A 150 -7.27 15.83 3.37
C LEU A 150 -8.65 15.17 3.38
N VAL A 151 -9.71 15.94 3.55
CA VAL A 151 -11.10 15.45 3.46
C VAL A 151 -11.85 16.27 2.44
N LEU A 152 -12.60 15.59 1.57
CA LEU A 152 -13.37 16.16 0.48
C LEU A 152 -14.84 15.80 0.72
N VAL A 153 -15.66 16.80 1.01
CA VAL A 153 -17.07 16.62 1.37
C VAL A 153 -17.96 16.86 0.16
N PHE A 154 -18.84 15.92 -0.13
CA PHE A 154 -19.85 15.98 -1.18
C PHE A 154 -21.25 15.90 -0.56
N SER A 155 -22.31 16.06 -1.36
CA SER A 155 -23.69 15.98 -0.87
C SER A 155 -24.15 14.58 -0.45
N GLN A 156 -23.45 13.52 -0.89
CA GLN A 156 -23.85 12.13 -0.63
C GLN A 156 -22.82 11.37 0.22
N ALA A 157 -21.56 11.78 0.16
CA ALA A 157 -20.46 11.05 0.78
C ALA A 157 -19.30 11.98 1.09
N VAL A 158 -18.34 11.45 1.85
CA VAL A 158 -17.09 12.13 2.18
C VAL A 158 -15.93 11.22 1.77
N ILE A 159 -14.99 11.74 0.99
CA ILE A 159 -13.72 11.06 0.71
C ILE A 159 -12.67 11.62 1.67
N ALA A 160 -12.07 10.75 2.47
CA ALA A 160 -11.06 11.13 3.47
C ALA A 160 -9.74 10.43 3.18
N PHE A 161 -8.72 11.22 2.89
CA PHE A 161 -7.33 10.79 2.92
C PHE A 161 -6.81 10.91 4.35
N GLN A 162 -6.21 9.83 4.85
CA GLN A 162 -5.80 9.70 6.23
C GLN A 162 -4.32 9.38 6.31
N THR A 163 -3.71 9.68 7.45
CA THR A 163 -2.28 9.45 7.69
C THR A 163 -1.99 9.23 9.17
N LEU A 164 -1.01 8.37 9.50
CA LEU A 164 -0.51 8.26 10.88
C LEU A 164 0.46 9.40 11.22
N ASP A 165 1.24 9.90 10.27
CA ASP A 165 2.45 10.69 10.52
C ASP A 165 2.50 12.04 9.77
N MET A 166 1.47 12.39 8.98
CA MET A 166 1.44 13.57 8.09
C MET A 166 2.46 13.53 6.95
N MET A 167 2.94 12.33 6.59
CA MET A 167 3.83 12.15 5.43
C MET A 167 3.00 11.74 4.21
N PHE A 168 2.60 12.73 3.41
CA PHE A 168 1.87 12.59 2.15
C PHE A 168 2.18 13.78 1.24
N GLN A 169 1.88 13.71 -0.05
CA GLN A 169 2.06 14.84 -0.98
C GLN A 169 0.77 15.07 -1.78
N PRO A 170 -0.03 16.09 -1.42
CA PRO A 170 -1.13 16.55 -2.26
C PRO A 170 -0.60 17.56 -3.28
N THR A 171 -1.14 17.56 -4.50
CA THR A 171 -0.82 18.58 -5.51
C THR A 171 -2.01 18.82 -6.42
N TRP A 172 -2.34 20.10 -6.61
CA TRP A 172 -3.35 20.52 -7.57
C TRP A 172 -2.71 20.79 -8.94
N HIS A 173 -3.27 20.22 -9.99
CA HIS A 173 -2.78 20.38 -11.36
C HIS A 173 -3.87 20.98 -12.26
N LYS A 174 -3.45 21.69 -13.31
CA LYS A 174 -4.37 22.25 -14.32
C LYS A 174 -4.87 21.17 -15.30
N SER A 175 -4.09 20.13 -15.50
CA SER A 175 -4.38 18.97 -16.35
C SER A 175 -3.97 17.69 -15.62
N CYS A 176 -4.44 16.53 -16.10
CA CYS A 176 -3.95 15.24 -15.60
C CYS A 176 -2.42 15.20 -15.73
N PRO A 177 -1.68 14.91 -14.64
CA PRO A 177 -0.25 14.66 -14.75
C PRO A 177 0.02 13.56 -15.77
N SER A 178 1.10 13.68 -16.54
CA SER A 178 1.49 12.65 -17.50
C SER A 178 1.70 11.33 -16.76
N PRO A 179 0.93 10.27 -17.06
CA PRO A 179 1.09 9.00 -16.37
C PRO A 179 2.44 8.40 -16.74
N GLN A 180 3.20 7.96 -15.73
CA GLN A 180 4.36 7.13 -15.96
C GLN A 180 3.92 5.81 -16.62
N PRO A 181 4.76 5.19 -17.48
CA PRO A 181 4.43 3.91 -18.11
C PRO A 181 3.99 2.89 -17.06
N ASN A 182 2.82 2.32 -17.25
CA ASN A 182 2.25 1.37 -16.32
C ASN A 182 2.74 -0.03 -16.69
N VAL A 183 3.41 -0.71 -15.76
CA VAL A 183 3.92 -2.06 -15.99
C VAL A 183 2.78 -3.06 -16.22
N CYS A 184 1.63 -2.86 -15.56
CA CYS A 184 0.44 -3.70 -15.70
C CYS A 184 -0.77 -2.75 -15.74
N PRO A 185 -1.06 -2.18 -16.93
CA PRO A 185 -2.19 -1.29 -17.08
C PRO A 185 -3.50 -2.02 -16.79
N TRP A 186 -4.54 -1.28 -16.44
CA TRP A 186 -5.87 -1.84 -16.22
C TRP A 186 -6.91 -0.80 -16.61
N THR A 187 -7.90 -1.22 -17.40
CA THR A 187 -9.12 -0.46 -17.68
C THR A 187 -10.34 -1.36 -17.49
N GLU A 188 -11.52 -0.76 -17.41
CA GLU A 188 -12.77 -1.53 -17.32
C GLU A 188 -13.05 -2.28 -18.62
N GLU A 189 -12.73 -1.69 -19.78
CA GLU A 189 -12.99 -2.23 -21.11
C GLU A 189 -11.97 -3.28 -21.54
N THR A 190 -10.71 -3.12 -21.12
CA THR A 190 -9.62 -4.03 -21.48
C THR A 190 -8.79 -4.29 -20.23
N PRO A 191 -9.21 -5.24 -19.37
CA PRO A 191 -8.42 -5.62 -18.21
C PRO A 191 -7.06 -6.15 -18.66
N TYR A 192 -5.99 -5.53 -18.16
CA TYR A 192 -4.60 -5.93 -18.42
C TYR A 192 -4.15 -5.81 -19.88
N PRO A 193 -4.26 -4.63 -20.52
CA PRO A 193 -3.74 -4.46 -21.87
C PRO A 193 -2.20 -4.63 -21.91
N GLU A 194 -1.66 -4.75 -23.11
CA GLU A 194 -0.24 -4.95 -23.31
C GLU A 194 0.62 -3.81 -22.75
N ASN A 195 1.76 -4.15 -22.17
CA ASN A 195 2.66 -3.19 -21.52
C ASN A 195 3.80 -2.69 -22.43
N VAL A 196 3.57 -2.64 -23.74
CA VAL A 196 4.60 -2.29 -24.74
C VAL A 196 5.28 -0.94 -24.44
N SER A 197 4.52 0.06 -23.97
CA SER A 197 5.06 1.37 -23.60
C SER A 197 6.06 1.31 -22.43
N PHE A 198 5.84 0.42 -21.48
CA PHE A 198 6.77 0.15 -20.38
C PHE A 198 8.03 -0.53 -20.91
N LEU A 199 7.91 -1.58 -21.72
CA LEU A 199 9.06 -2.27 -22.32
C LEU A 199 9.89 -1.33 -23.20
N GLN A 200 9.24 -0.47 -23.98
CA GLN A 200 9.91 0.57 -24.77
C GLN A 200 10.69 1.54 -23.88
N THR A 201 10.13 1.94 -22.74
CA THR A 201 10.81 2.84 -21.80
C THR A 201 12.08 2.20 -21.22
N VAL A 202 12.02 0.91 -20.87
CA VAL A 202 13.18 0.15 -20.39
C VAL A 202 14.23 0.02 -21.51
N ALA A 203 13.79 -0.32 -22.73
CA ALA A 203 14.66 -0.45 -23.89
C ALA A 203 15.36 0.87 -24.25
N ASP A 204 14.64 1.99 -24.25
CA ASP A 204 15.20 3.33 -24.46
C ASP A 204 16.22 3.70 -23.39
N PHE A 205 15.94 3.36 -22.13
CA PHE A 205 16.86 3.55 -21.03
C PHE A 205 18.18 2.78 -21.27
N LEU A 206 18.10 1.51 -21.67
CA LEU A 206 19.27 0.69 -21.98
C LEU A 206 20.06 1.26 -23.15
N ARG A 207 19.40 1.58 -24.27
CA ARG A 207 20.07 2.15 -25.46
C ARG A 207 20.79 3.45 -25.11
N LYS A 208 20.15 4.36 -24.36
CA LYS A 208 20.77 5.59 -23.85
C LYS A 208 21.97 5.31 -22.93
N ARG A 209 21.92 4.24 -22.14
CA ARG A 209 23.04 3.84 -21.26
C ARG A 209 24.20 3.26 -22.05
N TRP A 210 23.95 2.35 -22.98
CA TRP A 210 24.99 1.75 -23.82
C TRP A 210 25.65 2.76 -24.76
N ALA A 211 24.89 3.71 -25.31
CA ALA A 211 25.41 4.76 -26.20
C ALA A 211 26.39 5.72 -25.53
N ARG A 212 26.31 5.90 -24.20
CA ARG A 212 27.25 6.76 -23.45
C ARG A 212 28.64 6.12 -23.25
N GLY A 213 28.89 4.97 -23.88
CA GLY A 213 30.06 4.14 -23.61
C GLY A 213 29.97 3.46 -22.24
N THR A 214 30.85 2.50 -21.99
CA THR A 214 30.98 1.79 -20.71
C THR A 214 31.54 2.68 -19.60
N ARG A 215 30.97 3.88 -19.37
CA ARG A 215 31.03 4.46 -18.03
C ARG A 215 30.40 3.41 -17.13
N ALA A 216 31.23 2.81 -16.28
CA ALA A 216 30.88 1.64 -15.49
C ALA A 216 29.50 1.84 -14.86
N TRP A 217 28.65 0.82 -14.97
CA TRP A 217 27.44 0.77 -14.16
C TRP A 217 27.80 1.14 -12.72
N PRO A 218 26.94 1.90 -12.01
CA PRO A 218 27.24 2.29 -10.64
C PRO A 218 27.64 1.06 -9.81
N ASN A 219 28.75 1.14 -9.08
CA ASN A 219 29.21 0.07 -8.20
C ASN A 219 28.30 -0.01 -6.96
N GLN A 220 27.10 -0.54 -7.15
CA GLN A 220 26.10 -0.75 -6.12
C GLN A 220 25.21 -1.94 -6.49
N LEU A 221 24.38 -2.37 -5.54
CA LEU A 221 23.42 -3.45 -5.78
C LEU A 221 22.26 -2.97 -6.65
N ALA A 222 21.80 -3.85 -7.54
CA ALA A 222 20.66 -3.62 -8.43
C ALA A 222 19.38 -3.28 -7.64
N ILE A 223 19.13 -3.97 -6.52
CA ILE A 223 17.98 -3.70 -5.64
C ILE A 223 17.95 -2.25 -5.12
N GLN A 224 19.11 -1.61 -4.96
CA GLN A 224 19.21 -0.20 -4.55
C GLN A 224 19.00 0.72 -5.74
N TYR A 225 19.62 0.39 -6.89
CA TYR A 225 19.60 1.25 -8.07
C TYR A 225 18.24 1.34 -8.73
N VAL A 226 17.55 0.21 -8.91
CA VAL A 226 16.21 0.15 -9.54
C VAL A 226 15.23 1.11 -8.87
N ARG A 227 15.28 1.23 -7.54
CA ARG A 227 14.42 2.13 -6.76
C ARG A 227 14.71 3.62 -6.99
N THR A 228 15.91 3.96 -7.45
CA THR A 228 16.27 5.33 -7.85
C THR A 228 15.76 5.68 -9.24
N LEU A 229 15.46 4.68 -10.07
CA LEU A 229 14.96 4.83 -11.43
C LEU A 229 13.44 4.95 -11.45
N GLY A 230 12.88 5.85 -10.64
CA GLY A 230 11.43 5.96 -10.43
C GLY A 230 10.61 6.32 -11.68
N ASP A 231 11.24 6.82 -12.74
CA ASP A 231 10.58 7.09 -14.03
C ASP A 231 10.61 5.88 -14.97
N ILE A 232 11.48 4.90 -14.71
CA ILE A 232 11.61 3.66 -15.48
C ILE A 232 10.90 2.51 -14.77
N PHE A 233 11.05 2.42 -13.44
CA PHE A 233 10.48 1.39 -12.58
C PHE A 233 9.62 2.04 -11.48
N PRO A 234 8.45 2.58 -11.85
CA PRO A 234 7.68 3.45 -10.98
C PRO A 234 7.04 2.68 -9.81
N GLY A 235 7.05 3.26 -8.61
CA GLY A 235 6.42 2.61 -7.45
C GLY A 235 7.15 1.36 -6.90
N ILE A 236 8.36 1.01 -7.35
CA ILE A 236 9.20 0.01 -6.67
C ILE A 236 9.87 0.65 -5.44
N GLY A 237 9.64 0.09 -4.26
CA GLY A 237 10.32 0.47 -3.03
C GLY A 237 11.08 -0.68 -2.37
N VAL A 238 11.19 -0.67 -1.04
CA VAL A 238 12.05 -1.59 -0.29
C VAL A 238 11.50 -3.00 -0.33
N TYR A 239 10.19 -3.17 -0.09
CA TYR A 239 9.63 -4.51 -0.03
C TYR A 239 9.33 -5.06 -1.42
N SER A 240 8.82 -4.23 -2.34
CA SER A 240 8.47 -4.67 -3.69
C SER A 240 9.71 -5.11 -4.44
N VAL A 241 10.86 -4.43 -4.29
CA VAL A 241 12.08 -4.90 -4.95
C VAL A 241 12.50 -6.28 -4.42
N SER A 242 12.35 -6.53 -3.12
CA SER A 242 12.63 -7.85 -2.55
C SER A 242 11.70 -8.93 -3.08
N GLU A 243 10.41 -8.63 -3.17
CA GLU A 243 9.39 -9.53 -3.71
C GLU A 243 9.60 -9.80 -5.21
N ILE A 244 9.86 -8.76 -6.00
CA ILE A 244 10.08 -8.87 -7.45
C ILE A 244 11.35 -9.66 -7.74
N PHE A 245 12.44 -9.42 -7.01
CA PHE A 245 13.66 -10.23 -7.14
C PHE A 245 13.41 -11.69 -6.79
N THR A 246 12.65 -11.96 -5.72
CA THR A 246 12.24 -13.32 -5.36
C THR A 246 11.43 -13.98 -6.48
N MET A 247 10.42 -13.28 -7.02
CA MET A 247 9.59 -13.78 -8.13
C MET A 247 10.40 -14.04 -9.40
N ALA A 248 11.40 -13.20 -9.67
CA ALA A 248 12.32 -13.33 -10.79
C ALA A 248 13.42 -14.39 -10.55
N GLY A 249 13.52 -14.94 -9.34
CA GLY A 249 14.58 -15.85 -8.92
C GLY A 249 15.97 -15.21 -8.85
N LEU A 250 16.04 -13.89 -8.66
CA LEU A 250 17.28 -13.13 -8.69
C LEU A 250 17.89 -13.00 -7.29
N PRO A 251 19.20 -13.23 -7.13
CA PRO A 251 19.90 -12.89 -5.90
C PRO A 251 19.80 -11.40 -5.57
N HIS A 252 19.50 -11.07 -4.31
CA HIS A 252 19.33 -9.66 -3.89
C HIS A 252 20.64 -8.88 -3.77
N ASP A 253 21.76 -9.54 -3.99
CA ASP A 253 23.11 -8.98 -4.00
C ASP A 253 23.72 -8.87 -5.40
N LEU A 254 22.91 -9.03 -6.45
CA LEU A 254 23.30 -8.69 -7.81
C LEU A 254 23.72 -7.21 -7.89
N THR A 255 24.82 -6.96 -8.59
CA THR A 255 25.25 -5.64 -9.00
C THR A 255 24.35 -5.10 -10.10
N VAL A 256 24.40 -3.78 -10.32
CA VAL A 256 23.68 -3.16 -11.45
C VAL A 256 24.10 -3.78 -12.78
N ALA A 257 25.38 -4.05 -12.98
CA ALA A 257 25.88 -4.63 -14.24
C ALA A 257 25.33 -6.04 -14.48
N GLU A 258 25.35 -6.90 -13.46
CA GLU A 258 24.86 -8.29 -13.56
C GLU A 258 23.37 -8.36 -13.90
N LEU A 259 22.56 -7.40 -13.45
CA LEU A 259 21.14 -7.33 -13.82
C LEU A 259 20.95 -6.81 -15.25
N PHE A 260 21.48 -5.62 -15.56
CA PHE A 260 21.13 -4.92 -16.80
C PHE A 260 21.92 -5.39 -18.04
N ASN A 261 23.04 -6.09 -17.86
CA ASN A 261 23.79 -6.69 -18.97
C ASN A 261 23.41 -8.16 -19.24
N CYS A 262 22.54 -8.77 -18.42
CA CYS A 262 22.04 -10.13 -18.65
C CYS A 262 20.60 -10.07 -19.19
N PRO A 263 20.36 -10.45 -20.47
CA PRO A 263 19.02 -10.39 -21.06
C PRO A 263 17.99 -11.19 -20.28
N SER A 264 18.33 -12.42 -19.87
CA SER A 264 17.41 -13.30 -19.12
C SER A 264 17.05 -12.73 -17.74
N ARG A 265 18.03 -12.23 -16.97
CA ARG A 265 17.76 -11.64 -15.64
C ARG A 265 16.89 -10.40 -15.72
N LEU A 266 17.18 -9.49 -16.66
CA LEU A 266 16.35 -8.29 -16.84
C LEU A 266 14.94 -8.66 -17.33
N ALA A 267 14.82 -9.62 -18.25
CA ALA A 267 13.54 -10.10 -18.72
C ALA A 267 12.71 -10.72 -17.59
N ARG A 268 13.31 -11.60 -16.77
CA ARG A 268 12.67 -12.14 -15.57
C ARG A 268 12.26 -11.05 -14.59
N PHE A 269 13.10 -10.03 -14.38
CA PHE A 269 12.76 -8.89 -13.54
C PHE A 269 11.52 -8.13 -14.07
N CYS A 270 11.47 -7.84 -15.37
CA CYS A 270 10.33 -7.16 -16.00
C CYS A 270 9.03 -7.97 -15.92
N GLU A 271 9.09 -9.28 -16.19
CA GLU A 271 7.91 -10.15 -16.11
C GLU A 271 7.48 -10.44 -14.67
N ALA A 272 8.43 -10.52 -13.74
CA ALA A 272 8.16 -10.58 -12.31
C ALA A 272 7.47 -9.31 -11.85
N TYR A 273 7.89 -8.14 -12.33
CA TYR A 273 7.28 -6.87 -11.98
C TYR A 273 5.87 -6.72 -12.55
N TYR A 274 5.64 -7.19 -13.78
CA TYR A 274 4.29 -7.33 -14.34
C TYR A 274 3.42 -8.22 -13.44
N SER A 275 3.85 -9.46 -13.19
CA SER A 275 3.09 -10.44 -12.43
C SER A 275 2.86 -10.00 -10.99
N PHE A 276 3.86 -9.35 -10.38
CA PHE A 276 3.77 -8.74 -9.07
C PHE A 276 2.63 -7.71 -9.00
N THR A 277 2.49 -6.89 -10.04
CA THR A 277 1.47 -5.86 -10.16
C THR A 277 0.10 -6.44 -10.52
N TRP A 278 0.06 -7.40 -11.45
CA TRP A 278 -1.15 -8.14 -11.81
C TRP A 278 -1.80 -8.82 -10.60
N ARG A 279 -1.01 -9.45 -9.72
CA ARG A 279 -1.51 -10.07 -8.49
C ARG A 279 -2.20 -9.08 -7.56
N ALA A 280 -1.78 -7.81 -7.54
CA ALA A 280 -2.46 -6.79 -6.74
C ALA A 280 -3.88 -6.52 -7.25
N TRP A 281 -4.07 -6.54 -8.57
CA TRP A 281 -5.38 -6.42 -9.20
C TRP A 281 -6.23 -7.68 -9.05
N ALA A 282 -5.69 -8.81 -9.49
CA ALA A 282 -6.45 -10.06 -9.62
C ALA A 282 -6.76 -10.69 -8.25
N GLU A 283 -5.78 -10.69 -7.35
CA GLU A 283 -5.87 -11.36 -6.05
C GLU A 283 -6.11 -10.37 -4.90
N GLY A 284 -5.46 -9.20 -4.93
CA GLY A 284 -5.47 -8.23 -3.83
C GLY A 284 -6.88 -7.91 -3.32
N TRP A 285 -7.78 -7.58 -4.23
CA TRP A 285 -9.17 -7.29 -3.90
C TRP A 285 -9.94 -8.52 -3.42
N LYS A 286 -10.03 -9.56 -4.27
CA LYS A 286 -10.89 -10.73 -4.04
C LYS A 286 -10.44 -11.55 -2.83
N SER A 287 -9.14 -11.75 -2.66
CA SER A 287 -8.58 -12.65 -1.66
C SER A 287 -8.39 -11.98 -0.30
N PHE A 288 -8.19 -10.66 -0.25
CA PHE A 288 -7.79 -9.98 0.98
C PHE A 288 -8.71 -8.80 1.34
N ILE A 289 -8.79 -7.77 0.49
CA ILE A 289 -9.50 -6.53 0.84
C ILE A 289 -11.00 -6.77 1.03
N ARG A 290 -11.66 -7.42 0.06
CA ARG A 290 -13.11 -7.69 0.10
C ARG A 290 -13.53 -8.46 1.36
N ARG A 291 -12.70 -9.38 1.84
CA ARG A 291 -12.98 -10.19 3.05
C ARG A 291 -12.98 -9.36 4.33
N ALA A 292 -12.29 -8.24 4.33
CA ALA A 292 -12.22 -7.30 5.44
C ALA A 292 -13.22 -6.14 5.33
N MET A 293 -14.06 -6.11 4.29
CA MET A 293 -15.09 -5.09 4.12
C MET A 293 -16.33 -5.41 4.97
N HIS A 294 -16.86 -4.39 5.62
CA HIS A 294 -18.11 -4.39 6.36
C HIS A 294 -18.98 -3.24 5.84
N GLY A 295 -19.80 -3.52 4.82
CA GLY A 295 -20.42 -2.45 4.02
C GLY A 295 -19.35 -1.66 3.28
N TYR A 296 -19.34 -0.33 3.44
CA TYR A 296 -18.31 0.57 2.89
C TYR A 296 -17.06 0.71 3.77
N LEU A 297 -17.04 0.12 4.96
CA LEU A 297 -15.93 0.25 5.90
C LEU A 297 -14.94 -0.91 5.77
N LEU A 298 -13.66 -0.60 5.57
CA LEU A 298 -12.58 -1.58 5.68
C LEU A 298 -12.22 -1.76 7.16
N ALA A 299 -12.51 -2.92 7.74
CA ALA A 299 -12.29 -3.22 9.16
C ALA A 299 -11.59 -4.58 9.34
N PRO A 300 -10.29 -4.70 9.03
CA PRO A 300 -9.61 -5.99 9.05
C PRO A 300 -9.40 -6.48 10.49
N THR A 301 -9.66 -7.77 10.70
CA THR A 301 -9.32 -8.47 11.93
C THR A 301 -7.84 -8.88 11.92
N THR A 302 -7.30 -9.26 13.07
CA THR A 302 -5.97 -9.91 13.16
C THR A 302 -5.86 -11.11 12.21
N GLN A 303 -6.92 -11.90 12.06
CA GLN A 303 -6.93 -13.05 11.15
C GLN A 303 -6.85 -12.63 9.68
N HIS A 304 -7.59 -11.58 9.27
CA HIS A 304 -7.51 -11.05 7.91
C HIS A 304 -6.10 -10.53 7.60
N ARG A 305 -5.50 -9.78 8.55
CA ARG A 305 -4.13 -9.27 8.44
C ARG A 305 -3.11 -10.39 8.32
N LEU A 306 -3.19 -11.43 9.14
CA LEU A 306 -2.30 -12.60 9.07
C LEU A 306 -2.45 -13.37 7.75
N LEU A 307 -3.68 -13.59 7.28
CA LEU A 307 -3.94 -14.22 5.99
C LEU A 307 -3.33 -13.42 4.84
N CYS A 308 -3.48 -12.10 4.88
CA CYS A 308 -2.84 -11.21 3.92
C CYS A 308 -1.32 -11.31 3.99
N ALA A 309 -0.72 -11.21 5.17
CA ALA A 309 0.73 -11.32 5.33
C ALA A 309 1.28 -12.66 4.83
N SER A 310 0.57 -13.77 5.05
CA SER A 310 1.01 -15.10 4.62
C SER A 310 0.79 -15.36 3.13
N GLY A 311 -0.28 -14.83 2.53
CA GLY A 311 -0.67 -15.13 1.14
C GLY A 311 -0.31 -14.07 0.10
N TYR A 312 -0.19 -12.81 0.50
CA TYR A 312 0.02 -11.69 -0.42
C TYR A 312 1.49 -11.45 -0.77
N PHE A 313 2.37 -11.67 0.20
CA PHE A 313 3.83 -11.61 0.03
C PHE A 313 4.38 -13.01 -0.20
N ILE A 314 5.52 -13.12 -0.86
CA ILE A 314 6.26 -14.36 -1.03
C ILE A 314 7.27 -14.48 0.09
N THR A 315 8.21 -13.54 0.22
CA THR A 315 9.36 -13.58 1.15
C THR A 315 9.35 -12.50 2.23
N TRP A 316 8.75 -11.35 1.95
CA TRP A 316 8.85 -10.18 2.82
C TRP A 316 8.29 -10.44 4.22
N ALA A 317 9.09 -10.15 5.23
CA ALA A 317 8.72 -10.29 6.63
C ALA A 317 8.21 -11.70 7.00
N LYS A 318 8.70 -12.74 6.33
CA LYS A 318 8.38 -14.14 6.63
C LYS A 318 9.61 -14.89 7.09
N GLU A 319 9.44 -15.68 8.14
CA GLU A 319 10.52 -16.53 8.66
C GLU A 319 10.85 -17.69 7.73
N ARG A 320 9.80 -18.29 7.16
CA ARG A 320 9.84 -19.44 6.27
C ARG A 320 8.83 -19.27 5.16
N ILE A 321 9.09 -19.90 4.03
CA ILE A 321 8.17 -19.90 2.89
C ILE A 321 7.96 -21.31 2.38
N ARG A 322 6.81 -21.53 1.73
CA ARG A 322 6.54 -22.74 0.98
C ARG A 322 7.06 -22.57 -0.45
N VAL A 323 7.81 -23.53 -0.94
CA VAL A 323 8.43 -23.52 -2.28
C VAL A 323 8.10 -24.82 -3.02
N SER A 324 8.16 -24.80 -4.35
CA SER A 324 8.10 -26.02 -5.15
C SER A 324 9.36 -26.87 -4.95
N MET A 325 9.28 -28.17 -5.21
CA MET A 325 10.44 -29.08 -5.17
C MET A 325 11.61 -28.58 -6.02
N ARG A 326 11.33 -28.09 -7.24
CA ARG A 326 12.35 -27.48 -8.12
C ARG A 326 13.03 -26.28 -7.46
N MET A 327 12.24 -25.40 -6.85
CA MET A 327 12.77 -24.20 -6.21
C MET A 327 13.55 -24.53 -4.93
N GLU A 328 13.18 -25.59 -4.21
CA GLU A 328 13.96 -26.12 -3.08
C GLU A 328 15.32 -26.65 -3.52
N GLN A 329 15.37 -27.45 -4.58
CA GLN A 329 16.64 -27.98 -5.13
C GLN A 329 17.59 -26.84 -5.50
N LEU A 330 17.08 -25.82 -6.20
CA LEU A 330 17.85 -24.62 -6.53
C LEU A 330 18.27 -23.83 -5.28
N TYR A 331 17.41 -23.76 -4.26
CA TYR A 331 17.70 -23.10 -2.98
C TYR A 331 18.85 -23.78 -2.24
N GLU A 332 18.83 -25.12 -2.12
CA GLU A 332 19.90 -25.85 -1.44
C GLU A 332 21.23 -25.75 -2.21
N ALA A 333 21.21 -25.87 -3.55
CA ALA A 333 22.40 -25.65 -4.37
C ALA A 333 23.00 -24.23 -4.19
N ALA A 334 22.16 -23.19 -4.15
CA ALA A 334 22.61 -21.82 -3.92
C ALA A 334 23.16 -21.60 -2.49
N LYS A 335 22.59 -22.29 -1.50
CA LYS A 335 23.00 -22.21 -0.10
C LYS A 335 24.35 -22.88 0.13
N GLU A 336 24.60 -24.04 -0.46
CA GLU A 336 25.89 -24.74 -0.43
C GLU A 336 27.00 -23.86 -1.02
N ASN A 337 26.79 -23.31 -2.22
CA ASN A 337 27.75 -22.42 -2.88
C ASN A 337 28.12 -21.20 -2.01
N SER A 338 27.13 -20.60 -1.35
CA SER A 338 27.37 -19.45 -0.46
C SER A 338 28.25 -19.81 0.74
N TRP A 339 28.14 -21.01 1.31
CA TRP A 339 28.95 -21.42 2.46
C TRP A 339 30.41 -21.64 2.11
N PHE A 340 30.70 -22.08 0.88
CA PHE A 340 32.06 -22.25 0.37
C PHE A 340 32.63 -20.97 -0.25
N GLY A 341 31.90 -19.85 -0.22
CA GLY A 341 32.31 -18.59 -0.83
C GLY A 341 32.38 -18.62 -2.36
N LEU A 342 31.71 -19.61 -2.97
CA LEU A 342 31.64 -19.76 -4.42
C LEU A 342 30.61 -18.77 -5.01
N PRO A 343 30.81 -18.32 -6.26
CA PRO A 343 29.78 -17.57 -6.97
C PRO A 343 28.49 -18.38 -7.07
N HIS A 344 27.33 -17.71 -7.03
CA HIS A 344 26.06 -18.35 -7.35
C HIS A 344 26.08 -18.80 -8.81
N GLU A 345 26.19 -20.11 -9.05
CA GLU A 345 26.17 -20.67 -10.40
C GLU A 345 24.77 -20.58 -11.03
N TYR A 346 23.72 -20.65 -10.20
CA TYR A 346 22.33 -20.66 -10.66
C TYR A 346 21.42 -19.76 -9.82
N ASP A 347 20.42 -19.22 -10.49
CA ASP A 347 19.38 -18.39 -9.90
C ASP A 347 18.21 -19.26 -9.36
N VAL A 348 17.74 -18.99 -8.12
CA VAL A 348 16.63 -19.72 -7.46
C VAL A 348 15.27 -19.31 -8.05
N PHE A 349 14.97 -19.81 -9.25
CA PHE A 349 13.86 -19.34 -10.07
C PHE A 349 12.69 -20.33 -10.13
N GLU A 350 11.46 -19.82 -9.94
CA GLU A 350 10.22 -20.56 -10.13
C GLU A 350 9.32 -19.84 -11.16
N PRO A 351 9.34 -20.30 -12.44
CA PRO A 351 8.57 -19.69 -13.52
C PRO A 351 7.06 -19.60 -13.30
N SER A 352 6.47 -20.43 -12.42
CA SER A 352 5.06 -20.37 -12.08
C SER A 352 4.65 -19.02 -11.50
N PHE A 353 5.58 -18.26 -10.90
CA PHE A 353 5.32 -16.90 -10.44
C PHE A 353 5.12 -15.89 -11.58
N LEU A 354 5.55 -16.24 -12.80
CA LEU A 354 5.48 -15.39 -14.00
C LEU A 354 4.35 -15.82 -14.95
N GLU A 355 3.53 -16.80 -14.59
CA GLU A 355 2.42 -17.28 -15.45
C GLU A 355 1.54 -16.15 -15.99
N PRO A 356 1.11 -15.14 -15.18
CA PRO A 356 0.26 -14.06 -15.70
C PRO A 356 0.94 -13.24 -16.81
N ALA A 357 2.27 -13.09 -16.71
CA ALA A 357 3.08 -12.38 -17.68
C ALA A 357 3.14 -13.10 -19.03
N PHE A 358 3.25 -14.44 -19.03
CA PHE A 358 3.34 -15.25 -20.24
C PHE A 358 2.01 -15.46 -20.97
N LYS A 359 0.88 -15.11 -20.35
CA LYS A 359 -0.45 -15.17 -20.99
C LYS A 359 -0.75 -13.97 -21.90
N ARG A 360 0.19 -13.04 -22.01
CA ARG A 360 0.10 -11.85 -22.85
C ARG A 360 0.57 -12.14 -24.25
N GLU A 361 0.13 -11.36 -25.23
CA GLU A 361 0.62 -11.47 -26.60
C GLU A 361 2.07 -10.98 -26.71
N VAL A 362 2.43 -9.95 -25.95
CA VAL A 362 3.80 -9.43 -25.87
C VAL A 362 4.41 -9.79 -24.53
N HIS A 363 5.26 -10.81 -24.52
CA HIS A 363 5.98 -11.28 -23.33
C HIS A 363 7.44 -11.62 -23.65
N LEU A 364 8.25 -11.77 -22.61
CA LEU A 364 9.70 -11.94 -22.68
C LEU A 364 10.14 -13.39 -22.48
N GLY A 365 9.23 -14.36 -22.63
CA GLY A 365 9.50 -15.80 -22.49
C GLY A 365 10.69 -16.26 -23.33
N PRO A 366 10.73 -15.96 -24.65
CA PRO A 366 11.87 -16.27 -25.51
C PRO A 366 13.20 -15.66 -25.05
N LEU A 367 13.17 -14.46 -24.44
CA LEU A 367 14.36 -13.78 -23.94
C LEU A 367 14.86 -14.39 -22.62
N ILE A 368 13.96 -14.99 -21.82
CA ILE A 368 14.28 -15.65 -20.55
C ILE A 368 14.91 -17.02 -20.78
N PHE A 369 14.28 -17.85 -21.61
CA PHE A 369 14.62 -19.27 -21.76
C PHE A 369 15.38 -19.62 -23.04
N GLY A 370 15.50 -18.66 -23.96
CA GLY A 370 16.02 -18.88 -25.30
C GLY A 370 14.89 -19.15 -26.30
N ARG A 371 14.98 -18.48 -27.47
CA ARG A 371 13.91 -18.51 -28.49
C ARG A 371 13.61 -19.90 -29.00
N LYS A 372 14.65 -20.69 -29.30
CA LYS A 372 14.50 -22.07 -29.80
C LYS A 372 13.75 -22.94 -28.80
N TRP A 373 14.22 -23.00 -27.56
CA TRP A 373 13.56 -23.83 -26.56
C TRP A 373 12.14 -23.39 -26.24
N TRP A 374 11.92 -22.07 -26.14
CA TRP A 374 10.58 -21.55 -25.92
C TRP A 374 9.62 -22.01 -27.02
N ASN A 375 10.05 -21.88 -28.29
CA ASN A 375 9.28 -22.35 -29.43
C ASN A 375 8.98 -23.85 -29.32
N ASP A 376 10.00 -24.66 -29.08
CA ASP A 376 9.91 -26.13 -29.08
C ASP A 376 9.04 -26.69 -27.92
N ASN A 377 8.89 -25.95 -26.81
CA ASN A 377 8.23 -26.46 -25.60
C ASN A 377 6.96 -25.71 -25.19
N TYR A 378 6.86 -24.43 -25.55
CA TYR A 378 5.82 -23.52 -25.03
C TYR A 378 5.25 -22.56 -26.09
N GLY A 379 5.77 -22.58 -27.32
CA GLY A 379 5.30 -21.74 -28.42
C GLY A 379 3.80 -21.94 -28.71
N ASP A 380 3.33 -23.18 -28.69
CA ASP A 380 1.90 -23.49 -28.92
C ASP A 380 1.00 -23.01 -27.79
N LYS A 381 1.50 -23.00 -26.54
CA LYS A 381 0.70 -22.70 -25.35
C LYS A 381 0.61 -21.20 -25.06
N PHE A 382 1.72 -20.49 -25.21
CA PHE A 382 1.82 -19.07 -24.85
C PHE A 382 2.08 -18.16 -26.05
N GLY A 383 2.26 -18.74 -27.24
CA GLY A 383 2.59 -18.01 -28.45
C GLY A 383 4.10 -17.74 -28.60
N MET A 384 4.45 -17.33 -29.81
CA MET A 384 5.72 -16.69 -30.12
C MET A 384 5.47 -15.19 -30.23
N PRO A 385 5.93 -14.38 -29.26
CA PRO A 385 5.70 -12.95 -29.28
C PRO A 385 6.44 -12.34 -30.46
N ALA A 386 5.83 -11.32 -31.08
CA ALA A 386 6.53 -10.45 -32.01
C ALA A 386 7.75 -9.82 -31.33
N ASP A 387 8.71 -9.33 -32.12
CA ASP A 387 9.94 -8.77 -31.59
C ASP A 387 9.67 -7.55 -30.69
N ASP A 388 9.63 -7.79 -29.39
CA ASP A 388 9.32 -6.78 -28.39
C ASP A 388 10.46 -5.75 -28.28
N PRO A 389 10.17 -4.53 -27.76
CA PRO A 389 11.17 -3.46 -27.70
C PRO A 389 12.45 -3.81 -26.95
N LEU A 390 12.38 -4.68 -25.93
CA LEU A 390 13.51 -5.05 -25.09
C LEU A 390 14.37 -6.11 -25.77
N THR A 391 13.75 -7.14 -26.36
CA THR A 391 14.47 -8.12 -27.19
C THR A 391 15.22 -7.43 -28.33
N LEU A 392 14.55 -6.50 -29.05
CA LEU A 392 15.19 -5.72 -30.11
C LEU A 392 16.35 -4.86 -29.60
N ALA A 393 16.28 -4.32 -28.39
CA ALA A 393 17.36 -3.54 -27.81
C ALA A 393 18.61 -4.41 -27.56
N PHE A 394 18.44 -5.62 -27.03
CA PHE A 394 19.56 -6.54 -26.82
C PHE A 394 20.16 -7.05 -28.13
N LEU A 395 19.33 -7.40 -29.12
CA LEU A 395 19.82 -7.83 -30.45
C LEU A 395 20.65 -6.76 -31.16
N LYS A 396 20.32 -5.48 -30.95
CA LYS A 396 21.02 -4.32 -31.53
C LYS A 396 22.14 -3.78 -30.64
N CYS A 397 22.49 -4.47 -29.55
CA CYS A 397 23.49 -3.98 -28.62
C CYS A 397 24.89 -3.93 -29.29
N PRO A 398 25.56 -2.75 -29.37
CA PRO A 398 26.82 -2.60 -30.12
C PRO A 398 28.01 -3.37 -29.55
N LYS A 399 27.96 -3.74 -28.27
CA LYS A 399 28.96 -4.57 -27.61
C LYS A 399 28.32 -5.93 -27.47
N GLY A 400 28.96 -6.97 -28.00
CA GLY A 400 28.46 -8.34 -27.96
C GLY A 400 28.21 -8.86 -26.53
N ILE A 401 27.11 -8.42 -25.92
CA ILE A 401 26.28 -9.19 -25.00
C ILE A 401 25.77 -10.36 -25.85
N LYS A 402 26.70 -11.24 -26.23
CA LYS A 402 26.44 -12.49 -26.93
C LYS A 402 25.54 -13.32 -26.01
N ASP A 403 24.82 -14.29 -26.56
CA ASP A 403 23.88 -15.23 -25.92
C ASP A 403 24.40 -16.04 -24.71
N LYS A 404 25.43 -15.57 -24.01
CA LYS A 404 26.35 -16.42 -23.28
C LYS A 404 25.89 -16.84 -21.90
N GLU A 405 25.00 -16.13 -21.22
CA GLU A 405 24.66 -16.48 -19.83
C GLU A 405 23.20 -16.16 -19.50
N LEU A 406 22.34 -17.17 -19.62
CA LEU A 406 20.96 -17.11 -19.11
C LEU A 406 20.93 -17.21 -17.56
N TYR A 407 22.01 -17.72 -16.94
CA TYR A 407 22.12 -18.06 -15.50
C TYR A 407 21.00 -18.97 -14.97
N LEU A 408 20.26 -19.61 -15.87
CA LEU A 408 19.29 -20.64 -15.57
C LEU A 408 19.97 -21.98 -15.76
N ASN A 409 19.80 -22.89 -14.79
CA ASN A 409 20.10 -24.29 -15.02
C ASN A 409 19.02 -24.87 -15.94
N LEU A 410 19.23 -24.82 -17.25
CA LEU A 410 18.24 -25.25 -18.23
C LEU A 410 17.92 -26.74 -18.09
N GLU A 411 18.84 -27.59 -17.62
CA GLU A 411 18.60 -29.03 -17.48
C GLU A 411 17.43 -29.34 -16.53
N GLU A 412 17.31 -28.59 -15.43
CA GLU A 412 16.17 -28.64 -14.49
C GLU A 412 14.80 -28.31 -15.13
N TYR A 413 14.81 -27.68 -16.30
CA TYR A 413 13.62 -27.32 -17.07
C TYR A 413 13.47 -28.13 -18.36
N TYR A 414 14.55 -28.75 -18.87
CA TYR A 414 14.59 -29.21 -20.25
C TYR A 414 14.15 -30.68 -20.42
N GLN A 415 14.41 -31.65 -19.52
CA GLN A 415 13.88 -33.04 -19.67
C GLN A 415 13.93 -33.97 -18.42
N PRO A 416 12.92 -34.86 -18.22
CA PRO A 416 11.51 -34.52 -18.21
C PRO A 416 11.26 -33.73 -16.92
N GLY A 417 11.72 -32.48 -16.92
CA GLY A 417 11.49 -31.57 -15.80
C GLY A 417 9.99 -31.38 -15.57
N PRO A 418 9.59 -30.89 -14.39
CA PRO A 418 8.20 -30.53 -14.16
C PRO A 418 7.76 -29.46 -15.18
N PRO A 419 6.45 -29.37 -15.51
CA PRO A 419 5.96 -28.37 -16.45
C PRO A 419 6.41 -26.97 -15.99
N LEU A 420 6.72 -26.09 -16.96
CA LEU A 420 7.21 -24.73 -16.68
C LEU A 420 6.33 -24.04 -15.64
N ILE A 421 5.01 -24.13 -15.86
CA ILE A 421 3.99 -23.67 -14.94
C ILE A 421 3.40 -24.86 -14.20
N LEU A 422 3.60 -24.89 -12.88
CA LEU A 422 3.09 -25.90 -11.98
C LEU A 422 1.60 -25.69 -11.70
N SER A 423 0.85 -26.79 -11.54
CA SER A 423 -0.52 -26.72 -11.04
C SER A 423 -0.55 -26.26 -9.57
N SER A 424 -1.69 -25.74 -9.11
CA SER A 424 -1.85 -25.36 -7.70
C SER A 424 -1.62 -26.53 -6.74
N GLU A 425 -1.90 -27.76 -7.18
CA GLU A 425 -1.64 -28.99 -6.43
C GLU A 425 -0.13 -29.24 -6.30
N ARG A 426 0.64 -29.12 -7.39
CA ARG A 426 2.11 -29.25 -7.35
C ARG A 426 2.80 -28.11 -6.60
N LEU A 427 2.23 -26.92 -6.62
CA LEU A 427 2.64 -25.83 -5.73
C LEU A 427 2.23 -26.07 -4.26
N GLY A 428 1.29 -26.99 -4.02
CA GLY A 428 0.81 -27.42 -2.71
C GLY A 428 1.63 -28.54 -2.08
N TYR A 429 2.24 -29.42 -2.89
CA TYR A 429 3.31 -30.34 -2.50
C TYR A 429 4.62 -29.57 -2.32
N SER A 430 4.64 -28.70 -1.32
CA SER A 430 5.68 -27.71 -1.10
C SER A 430 6.53 -28.05 0.12
N ASP A 431 7.84 -27.99 -0.05
CA ASP A 431 8.78 -27.94 1.07
C ASP A 431 8.82 -26.55 1.71
N ILE A 432 9.43 -26.49 2.90
CA ILE A 432 9.50 -25.27 3.70
C ILE A 432 10.97 -24.87 3.84
N VAL A 433 11.35 -23.78 3.19
CA VAL A 433 12.69 -23.20 3.30
C VAL A 433 12.71 -21.97 4.20
N GLU A 434 13.87 -21.68 4.79
CA GLU A 434 14.08 -20.50 5.61
C GLU A 434 14.42 -19.29 4.72
N THR A 435 14.01 -18.09 5.15
CA THR A 435 14.42 -16.86 4.46
C THR A 435 15.66 -16.28 5.11
N PHE A 436 16.55 -15.73 4.28
CA PHE A 436 17.67 -14.92 4.75
C PHE A 436 17.20 -13.50 5.03
N THR A 437 17.73 -12.91 6.11
CA THR A 437 17.46 -11.51 6.46
C THR A 437 18.76 -10.80 6.79
N TYR A 438 19.04 -9.73 6.06
CA TYR A 438 20.27 -8.95 6.26
C TYR A 438 20.05 -7.47 5.96
N LYS A 439 20.96 -6.64 6.45
CA LYS A 439 21.02 -5.20 6.20
C LYS A 439 22.06 -4.93 5.12
N VAL A 440 21.67 -4.22 4.07
CA VAL A 440 22.63 -3.57 3.17
C VAL A 440 22.50 -2.07 3.37
N LYS A 441 23.58 -1.43 3.82
CA LYS A 441 23.54 -0.05 4.34
C LYS A 441 22.47 0.07 5.44
N LYS A 442 21.40 0.86 5.21
CA LYS A 442 20.30 1.07 6.18
C LYS A 442 19.04 0.26 5.87
N GLN A 443 19.07 -0.61 4.86
CA GLN A 443 17.88 -1.26 4.31
C GLN A 443 17.86 -2.74 4.67
N ILE A 444 16.69 -3.21 5.14
CA ILE A 444 16.46 -4.62 5.41
C ILE A 444 16.08 -5.31 4.10
N VAL A 445 16.73 -6.43 3.84
CA VAL A 445 16.46 -7.31 2.71
C VAL A 445 15.95 -8.64 3.25
N TRP A 446 14.86 -9.13 2.65
CA TRP A 446 14.38 -10.50 2.80
C TRP A 446 14.64 -11.23 1.48
N SER A 447 15.33 -12.36 1.55
CA SER A 447 15.86 -13.09 0.38
C SER A 447 15.71 -14.60 0.56
N LEU A 448 15.73 -15.32 -0.56
CA LEU A 448 15.90 -16.78 -0.60
C LEU A 448 17.35 -17.21 -0.83
N THR A 449 18.22 -16.31 -1.25
CA THR A 449 19.64 -16.57 -1.33
C THR A 449 20.39 -15.83 -0.22
N ALA A 450 21.42 -16.48 0.32
CA ALA A 450 22.36 -15.82 1.20
C ALA A 450 23.16 -14.76 0.41
N PRO A 451 23.56 -13.65 1.06
CA PRO A 451 24.42 -12.66 0.43
C PRO A 451 25.80 -13.26 0.13
N ARG A 452 26.34 -13.02 -1.07
CA ARG A 452 27.68 -13.50 -1.48
C ARG A 452 28.77 -12.89 -0.60
N HIS A 453 29.88 -13.62 -0.51
CA HIS A 453 31.09 -13.14 0.11
C HIS A 453 31.58 -11.84 -0.57
N GLY A 454 32.09 -10.89 0.23
CA GLY A 454 32.59 -9.61 -0.28
C GLY A 454 31.54 -8.50 -0.44
N VAL A 455 30.24 -8.81 -0.35
CA VAL A 455 29.18 -7.78 -0.31
C VAL A 455 29.07 -7.23 1.11
N SER A 456 29.19 -5.92 1.30
CA SER A 456 29.03 -5.30 2.63
C SER A 456 27.59 -5.43 3.14
N HIS A 457 27.40 -6.29 4.15
CA HIS A 457 26.10 -6.55 4.76
C HIS A 457 26.21 -6.85 6.25
N THR A 458 25.07 -6.85 6.95
CA THR A 458 24.96 -7.29 8.35
C THR A 458 23.81 -8.27 8.48
N ILE A 459 24.08 -9.49 8.91
CA ILE A 459 23.04 -10.50 9.15
C ILE A 459 22.08 -10.01 10.24
N VAL A 460 20.78 -10.20 10.03
CA VAL A 460 19.73 -9.91 11.00
C VAL A 460 19.19 -11.25 11.49
N ALA A 461 19.53 -11.63 12.72
CA ALA A 461 19.16 -12.92 13.32
C ALA A 461 18.54 -12.74 14.71
N GLY A 462 18.13 -13.85 15.33
CA GLY A 462 17.61 -13.89 16.70
C GLY A 462 16.39 -12.99 16.93
N GLU A 463 16.39 -12.28 18.06
CA GLU A 463 15.27 -11.42 18.46
C GLU A 463 15.02 -10.25 17.48
N ASP A 464 16.08 -9.64 16.90
CA ASP A 464 15.91 -8.54 15.93
C ASP A 464 15.16 -9.03 14.69
N ARG A 465 15.43 -10.27 14.23
CA ARG A 465 14.67 -10.88 13.12
C ARG A 465 13.26 -11.24 13.53
N ALA A 466 13.07 -11.92 14.66
CA ALA A 466 11.76 -12.38 15.13
C ALA A 466 10.76 -11.21 15.31
N MET A 467 11.24 -10.04 15.76
CA MET A 467 10.43 -8.83 15.94
C MET A 467 10.07 -8.12 14.62
N ARG A 468 10.68 -8.50 13.50
CA ARG A 468 10.41 -7.95 12.17
C ARG A 468 9.49 -8.83 11.32
N VAL A 469 9.24 -10.07 11.74
CA VAL A 469 8.30 -10.97 11.07
C VAL A 469 6.87 -10.43 11.17
N ALA A 470 6.13 -10.45 10.06
CA ALA A 470 4.77 -9.91 9.98
C ALA A 470 3.83 -10.54 11.01
N LYS A 471 3.95 -11.86 11.22
CA LYS A 471 3.18 -12.59 12.25
C LYS A 471 3.37 -11.98 13.65
N THR A 472 4.61 -11.67 14.02
CA THR A 472 4.94 -11.05 15.32
C THR A 472 4.41 -9.62 15.40
N ILE A 473 4.62 -8.83 14.33
CA ILE A 473 4.14 -7.45 14.24
C ILE A 473 2.62 -7.40 14.43
N ILE A 474 1.88 -8.21 13.68
CA ILE A 474 0.41 -8.22 13.66
C ILE A 474 -0.19 -8.76 14.96
N SER A 475 0.39 -9.81 15.52
CA SER A 475 -0.21 -10.53 16.67
C SER A 475 0.14 -9.91 18.01
N SER A 476 1.29 -9.24 18.11
CA SER A 476 1.89 -8.90 19.40
C SER A 476 2.30 -7.44 19.53
N THR A 477 2.08 -6.64 18.49
CA THR A 477 2.33 -5.21 18.52
C THR A 477 1.10 -4.44 18.04
N GLU A 478 1.03 -3.16 18.40
CA GLU A 478 0.06 -2.23 17.81
C GLU A 478 0.59 -1.59 16.52
N LYS A 479 1.72 -2.09 16.01
CA LYS A 479 2.31 -1.58 14.76
C LYS A 479 1.56 -2.17 13.58
N VAL A 480 1.66 -1.45 12.48
CA VAL A 480 1.22 -1.90 11.17
C VAL A 480 2.37 -2.61 10.47
N SER A 481 2.04 -3.68 9.75
CA SER A 481 2.96 -4.35 8.83
C SER A 481 2.88 -3.66 7.45
N VAL A 482 3.41 -4.29 6.41
CA VAL A 482 3.24 -3.87 5.02
C VAL A 482 2.02 -4.60 4.46
N GLY A 483 1.25 -3.94 3.58
CA GLY A 483 0.20 -4.57 2.77
C GLY A 483 -1.16 -3.87 2.81
N PRO A 484 -2.11 -4.40 2.02
CA PRO A 484 -3.39 -3.73 1.75
C PRO A 484 -4.37 -3.67 2.93
N LEU A 485 -4.07 -4.37 4.03
CA LEU A 485 -4.87 -4.37 5.26
C LEU A 485 -4.13 -3.74 6.45
N GLU A 486 -3.04 -3.03 6.17
CA GLU A 486 -2.14 -2.44 7.17
C GLU A 486 -2.14 -0.91 7.12
N TYR A 487 -3.11 -0.35 6.41
CA TYR A 487 -3.26 1.08 6.26
C TYR A 487 -3.72 1.80 7.52
N CYS A 488 -3.51 3.10 7.57
CA CYS A 488 -4.01 3.91 8.67
C CYS A 488 -5.53 4.11 8.59
N GLY A 489 -6.13 4.40 9.74
CA GLY A 489 -7.53 4.84 9.87
C GLY A 489 -8.61 3.90 9.32
N MET A 490 -8.26 2.62 9.18
CA MET A 490 -9.22 1.54 9.04
C MET A 490 -10.18 1.50 10.23
N ALA A 491 -11.42 1.11 9.95
CA ALA A 491 -12.40 0.83 10.98
C ALA A 491 -11.96 -0.36 11.85
N LEU A 492 -12.53 -0.46 13.04
CA LEU A 492 -12.18 -1.47 14.03
C LEU A 492 -13.26 -2.53 14.10
N ALA A 493 -12.89 -3.80 13.91
CA ALA A 493 -13.80 -4.94 14.02
C ALA A 493 -13.52 -5.73 15.32
N PHE A 494 -14.50 -5.76 16.22
CA PHE A 494 -14.44 -6.53 17.47
C PHE A 494 -15.47 -7.64 17.48
N ARG A 495 -15.07 -8.87 17.81
CA ARG A 495 -16.03 -9.96 17.94
C ARG A 495 -16.97 -9.72 19.12
N LYS A 496 -18.29 -9.76 18.89
CA LYS A 496 -19.30 -9.67 19.97
C LYS A 496 -19.24 -10.91 20.86
N ARG A 497 -19.51 -10.75 22.16
CA ARG A 497 -19.68 -11.89 23.08
C ARG A 497 -21.04 -12.54 22.82
N GLY A 498 -21.06 -13.87 22.62
CA GLY A 498 -22.29 -14.65 22.39
C GLY A 498 -22.14 -15.72 21.31
N LYS A 499 -23.20 -16.52 21.10
CA LYS A 499 -23.28 -17.50 20.00
C LYS A 499 -23.42 -16.74 18.67
N GLY A 500 -22.45 -16.92 17.76
CA GLY A 500 -22.44 -16.34 16.41
C GLY A 500 -21.15 -15.59 16.04
N LYS A 501 -20.87 -15.47 14.74
CA LYS A 501 -19.74 -14.71 14.18
C LYS A 501 -20.12 -13.23 13.91
N LYS A 502 -20.73 -12.56 14.89
CA LYS A 502 -21.09 -11.13 14.74
C LYS A 502 -19.96 -10.23 15.22
N TYR A 503 -19.68 -9.17 14.48
CA TYR A 503 -18.69 -8.14 14.83
C TYR A 503 -19.38 -6.83 15.20
N GLN A 504 -18.83 -6.12 16.18
CA GLN A 504 -19.07 -4.71 16.43
C GLN A 504 -18.04 -3.93 15.62
N ILE A 505 -18.52 -3.08 14.71
CA ILE A 505 -17.68 -2.19 13.91
C ILE A 505 -17.70 -0.81 14.54
N GLY A 506 -16.56 -0.15 14.64
CA GLY A 506 -16.45 1.26 14.99
C GLY A 506 -15.52 1.99 14.04
N LEU A 507 -15.82 3.25 13.76
CA LEU A 507 -15.09 4.07 12.79
C LEU A 507 -13.65 4.36 13.22
N CYS A 508 -13.42 4.47 14.54
CA CYS A 508 -12.11 4.72 15.13
C CYS A 508 -12.11 4.32 16.62
N LYS A 509 -10.98 4.45 17.33
CA LYS A 509 -10.89 4.05 18.76
C LYS A 509 -11.78 4.89 19.68
N GLY A 510 -11.99 6.15 19.32
CA GLY A 510 -12.83 7.10 20.06
C GLY A 510 -14.32 7.01 19.71
N ASP A 511 -14.72 6.09 18.84
CA ASP A 511 -16.12 5.94 18.43
C ASP A 511 -16.99 5.53 19.63
N PRO A 512 -18.01 6.34 20.01
CA PRO A 512 -18.90 6.03 21.12
C PRO A 512 -19.63 4.68 20.99
N SER A 513 -19.89 4.22 19.76
CA SER A 513 -20.57 2.93 19.51
C SER A 513 -19.75 1.71 19.96
N LEU A 514 -18.46 1.89 20.24
CA LEU A 514 -17.59 0.85 20.80
C LEU A 514 -17.73 0.68 22.32
N THR A 515 -18.60 1.47 22.96
CA THR A 515 -19.01 1.27 24.36
C THR A 515 -20.47 0.85 24.40
N VAL A 516 -20.73 -0.42 24.69
CA VAL A 516 -22.09 -0.97 24.77
C VAL A 516 -22.33 -1.50 26.17
N GLY A 517 -23.18 -0.81 26.94
CA GLY A 517 -23.38 -1.10 28.36
C GLY A 517 -22.07 -1.00 29.14
N LYS A 518 -21.69 -2.08 29.83
CA LYS A 518 -20.43 -2.16 30.59
C LYS A 518 -19.22 -2.60 29.76
N ILE A 519 -19.39 -2.89 28.47
CA ILE A 519 -18.31 -3.41 27.61
C ILE A 519 -17.68 -2.25 26.83
N ASP A 520 -16.39 -2.01 27.08
CA ASP A 520 -15.52 -1.18 26.24
C ASP A 520 -14.66 -2.09 25.36
N TYR A 521 -15.02 -2.19 24.08
CA TYR A 521 -14.36 -3.11 23.15
C TYR A 521 -12.89 -2.77 22.91
N VAL A 522 -12.51 -1.49 22.97
CA VAL A 522 -11.13 -1.05 22.80
C VAL A 522 -10.29 -1.45 24.00
N ALA A 523 -10.79 -1.23 25.22
CA ALA A 523 -10.11 -1.66 26.45
C ALA A 523 -9.89 -3.18 26.49
N VAL A 524 -10.89 -3.97 26.06
CA VAL A 524 -10.77 -5.44 25.96
C VAL A 524 -9.67 -5.84 24.98
N HIS A 525 -9.60 -5.19 23.82
CA HIS A 525 -8.57 -5.45 22.81
C HIS A 525 -7.16 -5.13 23.30
N LEU A 526 -6.96 -3.97 23.94
CA LEU A 526 -5.65 -3.58 24.50
C LEU A 526 -5.15 -4.61 25.52
N ARG A 527 -6.03 -5.13 26.38
CA ARG A 527 -5.69 -6.21 27.33
C ARG A 527 -5.34 -7.52 26.61
N SER A 528 -6.00 -7.83 25.49
CA SER A 528 -5.68 -9.01 24.68
C SER A 528 -4.28 -8.93 24.06
N LEU A 529 -3.92 -7.78 23.50
CA LEU A 529 -2.59 -7.55 22.91
C LEU A 529 -1.48 -7.66 23.94
N ALA A 530 -1.68 -7.10 25.14
CA ALA A 530 -0.69 -7.22 26.20
C ALA A 530 -0.44 -8.67 26.64
N ARG A 531 -1.51 -9.49 26.75
CA ARG A 531 -1.40 -10.92 27.05
C ARG A 531 -0.66 -11.69 25.94
N ALA A 532 -0.91 -11.36 24.68
CA ALA A 532 -0.20 -11.97 23.55
C ALA A 532 1.31 -11.63 23.58
N LYS A 533 1.65 -10.37 23.87
CA LYS A 533 3.04 -9.92 24.01
C LYS A 533 3.78 -10.63 25.16
N GLU A 534 3.11 -10.81 26.30
CA GLU A 534 3.67 -11.53 27.45
C GLU A 534 3.98 -12.99 27.14
N LYS A 535 3.09 -13.68 26.40
CA LYS A 535 3.34 -15.05 25.95
C LYS A 535 4.59 -15.16 25.09
N LEU A 536 4.76 -14.25 24.11
CA LEU A 536 5.98 -14.24 23.28
C LEU A 536 7.26 -14.05 24.10
N SER A 537 7.22 -13.16 25.09
CA SER A 537 8.38 -12.93 25.97
C SER A 537 8.67 -14.07 26.94
N THR A 538 7.78 -15.06 27.05
CA THR A 538 7.98 -16.22 27.93
C THR A 538 8.63 -17.38 27.18
N THR A 539 8.37 -17.51 25.88
CA THR A 539 9.03 -18.47 24.98
C THR A 539 10.44 -18.06 24.56
N ALA A 540 10.74 -16.76 24.56
CA ALA A 540 12.11 -16.28 24.54
C ALA A 540 12.60 -16.29 25.99
N THR A 541 13.74 -16.90 26.28
CA THR A 541 14.34 -17.04 27.61
C THR A 541 14.65 -15.64 28.22
N ILE A 542 13.64 -14.95 28.76
CA ILE A 542 13.78 -13.56 29.25
C ILE A 542 13.38 -13.44 30.72
N ASP A 543 14.29 -12.82 31.44
CA ASP A 543 14.30 -12.38 32.83
C ASP A 543 13.02 -11.63 33.27
N GLY A 544 12.60 -11.80 34.54
CA GLY A 544 11.32 -11.31 35.10
C GLY A 544 11.09 -9.79 35.02
N LYS A 545 12.14 -9.02 34.71
CA LYS A 545 12.08 -7.56 34.47
C LYS A 545 11.23 -7.19 33.25
N SER A 546 11.18 -8.02 32.20
CA SER A 546 10.42 -7.73 30.98
C SER A 546 8.90 -7.74 31.21
N ARG A 547 8.40 -8.67 32.04
CA ARG A 547 6.97 -8.77 32.40
C ARG A 547 6.46 -7.53 33.13
N LYS A 548 7.21 -7.04 34.13
CA LYS A 548 6.86 -5.82 34.87
C LYS A 548 6.75 -4.59 33.94
N LYS A 549 7.66 -4.46 32.98
CA LYS A 549 7.66 -3.38 31.97
C LYS A 549 6.44 -3.48 31.05
N GLY A 550 6.03 -4.68 30.66
CA GLY A 550 4.83 -4.93 29.85
C GLY A 550 3.52 -4.53 30.54
N ALA A 551 3.35 -4.93 31.80
CA ALA A 551 2.17 -4.58 32.60
C ALA A 551 2.05 -3.07 32.83
N ALA A 552 3.16 -2.38 33.11
CA ALA A 552 3.21 -0.93 33.26
C ALA A 552 2.79 -0.22 31.96
N ALA A 553 3.32 -0.65 30.80
CA ALA A 553 2.95 -0.11 29.50
C ALA A 553 1.46 -0.30 29.17
N LEU A 554 0.86 -1.44 29.51
CA LEU A 554 -0.58 -1.66 29.34
C LEU A 554 -1.41 -0.70 30.21
N ARG A 555 -1.05 -0.55 31.49
CA ARG A 555 -1.76 0.38 32.40
C ARG A 555 -1.71 1.80 31.88
N GLN A 556 -0.55 2.25 31.38
CA GLN A 556 -0.40 3.56 30.76
C GLN A 556 -1.30 3.74 29.54
N LYS A 557 -1.37 2.73 28.65
CA LYS A 557 -2.26 2.77 27.47
C LYS A 557 -3.74 2.83 27.84
N LEU A 558 -4.17 2.05 28.83
CA LEU A 558 -5.57 2.06 29.30
C LEU A 558 -5.94 3.42 29.92
N ARG A 559 -5.05 4.01 30.74
CA ARG A 559 -5.26 5.37 31.28
C ARG A 559 -5.37 6.42 30.18
N LYS A 560 -4.49 6.34 29.17
CA LYS A 560 -4.54 7.25 28.01
C LYS A 560 -5.85 7.13 27.24
N HIS A 561 -6.31 5.90 26.96
CA HIS A 561 -7.59 5.64 26.29
C HIS A 561 -8.76 6.25 27.06
N GLN A 562 -8.81 6.03 28.37
CA GLN A 562 -9.88 6.56 29.23
C GLN A 562 -9.93 8.09 29.21
N SER A 563 -8.78 8.76 29.35
CA SER A 563 -8.69 10.22 29.28
C SER A 563 -9.13 10.80 27.93
N VAL A 564 -8.82 10.12 26.82
CA VAL A 564 -9.28 10.51 25.48
C VAL A 564 -10.79 10.38 25.37
N LYS A 565 -11.37 9.29 25.88
CA LYS A 565 -12.81 9.05 25.87
C LYS A 565 -13.59 10.10 26.66
N GLU A 566 -13.10 10.49 27.82
CA GLU A 566 -13.70 11.56 28.64
C GLU A 566 -13.71 12.91 27.91
N ARG A 567 -12.60 13.28 27.25
CA ARG A 567 -12.55 14.51 26.45
C ARG A 567 -13.52 14.48 25.26
N ILE A 568 -13.65 13.35 24.58
CA ILE A 568 -14.63 13.18 23.50
C ILE A 568 -16.05 13.37 24.05
N ALA A 569 -16.37 12.77 25.20
CA ALA A 569 -17.70 12.89 25.80
C ALA A 569 -18.04 14.35 26.16
N VAL A 570 -17.10 15.09 26.77
CA VAL A 570 -17.27 16.52 27.08
C VAL A 570 -17.53 17.32 25.81
N HIS A 571 -16.71 17.15 24.77
CA HIS A 571 -16.84 17.90 23.54
C HIS A 571 -18.16 17.61 22.79
N MET A 572 -18.57 16.34 22.75
CA MET A 572 -19.86 15.94 22.16
C MET A 572 -21.05 16.53 22.92
N ALA A 573 -20.95 16.62 24.26
CA ALA A 573 -21.99 17.23 25.08
C ALA A 573 -22.11 18.74 24.85
N GLU A 574 -20.98 19.45 24.72
CA GLU A 574 -20.94 20.88 24.41
C GLU A 574 -21.56 21.19 23.04
N ASN A 575 -21.20 20.41 22.01
CA ASN A 575 -21.76 20.57 20.67
C ASN A 575 -23.28 20.30 20.63
N CYS A 576 -23.76 19.32 21.40
CA CYS A 576 -25.19 19.06 21.57
C CYS A 576 -25.91 20.26 22.21
N ARG A 577 -25.31 20.90 23.23
CA ARG A 577 -25.88 22.09 23.88
C ARG A 577 -25.96 23.27 22.90
N LEU A 578 -24.91 23.54 22.14
CA LEU A 578 -24.87 24.60 21.12
C LEU A 578 -25.93 24.38 20.03
N SER A 579 -26.09 23.14 19.56
CA SER A 579 -27.09 22.80 18.54
C SER A 579 -28.52 22.99 19.04
N ARG A 580 -28.79 22.71 20.33
CA ARG A 580 -30.10 22.97 20.95
C ARG A 580 -30.36 24.47 21.13
N HIS A 581 -29.37 25.25 21.54
CA HIS A 581 -29.51 26.71 21.64
C HIS A 581 -29.80 27.34 20.27
N ILE A 582 -29.09 26.96 19.21
CA ILE A 582 -29.34 27.49 17.86
C ILE A 582 -30.75 27.14 17.34
N LYS A 583 -31.28 25.95 17.68
CA LYS A 583 -32.68 25.60 17.38
C LYS A 583 -33.68 26.44 18.18
N ILE A 584 -33.42 26.68 19.47
CA ILE A 584 -34.29 27.51 20.32
C ILE A 584 -34.31 28.96 19.83
N THR A 585 -33.15 29.53 19.46
CA THR A 585 -33.06 30.91 18.93
C THR A 585 -33.68 31.06 17.53
N ARG A 586 -33.69 30.00 16.70
CA ARG A 586 -34.42 30.00 15.41
C ARG A 586 -35.92 29.86 15.57
N VAL A 587 -36.39 29.16 16.61
CA VAL A 587 -37.84 29.07 16.92
C VAL A 587 -38.34 30.36 17.56
N SER A 588 -37.52 31.06 18.35
CA SER A 588 -37.90 32.36 18.93
C SER A 588 -37.89 33.53 17.93
N ASN A 589 -37.18 33.40 16.80
CA ASN A 589 -37.12 34.42 15.74
C ASN A 589 -38.01 34.08 14.52
N GLY A 590 -38.90 33.09 14.65
CA GLY A 590 -39.93 32.78 13.67
C GLY A 590 -41.04 33.82 13.70
N TRP A 591 -41.04 34.67 12.68
CA TRP A 591 -42.05 35.66 12.35
C TRP A 591 -43.49 35.20 12.58
N CYS A 592 -44.21 36.03 13.33
CA CYS A 592 -45.66 36.10 13.36
C CYS A 592 -46.14 36.66 12.01
N SER A 593 -46.46 35.80 11.04
CA SER A 593 -47.26 36.20 9.88
C SER A 593 -48.73 36.23 10.30
N ARG A 594 -49.25 37.44 10.48
CA ARG A 594 -50.70 37.70 10.56
C ARG A 594 -51.36 37.13 9.30
N SER A 595 -52.25 36.17 9.47
CA SER A 595 -53.24 35.82 8.46
C SER A 595 -54.41 36.80 8.61
N GLU A 596 -54.61 37.61 7.58
CA GLU A 596 -55.83 38.39 7.40
C GLU A 596 -57.00 37.46 7.10
N ARG A 597 -58.09 37.65 7.86
CA ARG A 597 -59.42 37.16 7.51
C ARG A 597 -59.98 38.07 6.43
N ALA A 598 -60.46 37.49 5.34
CA ALA A 598 -61.48 38.11 4.50
C ALA A 598 -62.58 37.07 4.22
N LYS A 599 -63.74 37.31 4.83
CA LYS A 599 -65.06 36.95 4.31
C LYS A 599 -65.68 38.27 3.86
N GLY A 600 -66.20 38.32 2.64
CA GLY A 600 -66.77 39.50 2.00
C GLY A 600 -66.43 39.46 0.53
#